data_AF-A0A3C1B0Q3-F1
#
_entry.id   AF-A0A3C1B0Q3-F1
#
_cell.length_a   1.000
_cell.length_b   1.000
_cell.length_c   1.000
_cell.angle_alpha   90.00
_cell.angle_beta   90.00
_cell.angle_gamma   90.00
#
_symmetry.space_group_name_H-M   'P 1'
#
loop_
_entity.id
_entity.type
_entity.pdbx_description
1 polymer ?
#
loop_
_entity_poly.entity_id
_entity_poly.type
_entity_poly.pdbx_seq_one_letter_code
_entity_poly.pdbx_strand_id
1 'polypeptide(L)'
;TAGFQISDRIENMGFSPEPLMLLYHFNLGYPLLDADAELLLPVKATRARDAVAEPGIADCCQFQPPTPGYSEQVFFHDLSTDTQGRTCAALINSRLGLGVSFHYSKALLPNLAEWKMMGEGDYVLGIEPCNNFVNDRAAARQAGELDILAAGEVRRYTLDIAFHEGESELQQLRQTIGQLGG
;
A
#
# COMPACT_ATOMS: atom_id res chain seq x y z
N THR A 1 -13.82 -14.53 -7.35
CA THR A 1 -13.26 -13.19 -7.10
C THR A 1 -13.31 -12.32 -8.35
N ALA A 2 -14.11 -11.25 -8.32
CA ALA A 2 -14.11 -10.23 -9.37
C ALA A 2 -12.90 -9.29 -9.19
N GLY A 3 -12.48 -8.57 -10.22
CA GLY A 3 -11.32 -7.69 -10.12
C GLY A 3 -10.93 -7.04 -11.44
N PHE A 4 -9.85 -6.28 -11.41
CA PHE A 4 -9.24 -5.70 -12.60
C PHE A 4 -7.72 -5.59 -12.40
N GLN A 5 -7.00 -5.44 -13.51
CA GLN A 5 -5.56 -5.27 -13.51
C GLN A 5 -5.20 -3.90 -14.08
N ILE A 6 -4.24 -3.24 -13.45
CA ILE A 6 -3.56 -2.06 -13.99
C ILE A 6 -2.24 -2.53 -14.58
N SER A 7 -1.99 -2.18 -15.84
CA SER A 7 -0.76 -2.51 -16.57
C SER A 7 -0.18 -1.26 -17.20
N ASP A 8 0.91 -0.77 -16.63
CA ASP A 8 1.57 0.46 -17.08
C ASP A 8 2.92 0.17 -17.72
N ARG A 9 3.31 1.05 -18.65
CA ARG A 9 4.61 1.05 -19.31
C ARG A 9 5.21 2.44 -19.22
N ILE A 10 6.31 2.58 -18.50
CA ILE A 10 7.06 3.83 -18.36
C ILE A 10 8.36 3.69 -19.15
N GLU A 11 8.66 4.65 -20.01
CA GLU A 11 9.85 4.67 -20.86
C GLU A 11 10.61 5.96 -20.68
N ASN A 12 11.92 5.86 -20.48
CA ASN A 12 12.80 7.01 -20.59
C ASN A 12 13.12 7.26 -22.08
N MET A 13 12.36 8.16 -22.70
CA MET A 13 12.58 8.58 -24.10
C MET A 13 13.74 9.58 -24.26
N GLY A 14 14.49 9.86 -23.19
CA GLY A 14 15.66 10.71 -23.19
C GLY A 14 16.94 9.98 -23.60
N PHE A 15 18.04 10.72 -23.58
CA PHE A 15 19.38 10.23 -23.93
C PHE A 15 20.31 10.12 -22.70
N SER A 16 19.79 10.39 -21.51
CA SER A 16 20.50 10.30 -20.22
C SER A 16 19.68 9.48 -19.21
N PRO A 17 20.31 8.86 -18.20
CA PRO A 17 19.59 8.25 -17.09
C PRO A 17 18.73 9.27 -16.35
N GLU A 18 17.49 8.92 -16.01
CA GLU A 18 16.54 9.78 -15.32
C GLU A 18 15.94 9.07 -14.10
N PRO A 19 15.68 9.78 -12.98
CA PRO A 19 15.04 9.19 -11.82
C PRO A 19 13.53 8.99 -12.06
N LEU A 20 13.02 7.85 -11.62
CA LEU A 20 11.60 7.51 -11.61
C LEU A 20 11.14 7.29 -10.17
N MET A 21 10.17 8.10 -9.73
CA MET A 21 9.43 7.86 -8.50
C MET A 21 7.98 7.58 -8.87
N LEU A 22 7.46 6.45 -8.43
CA LEU A 22 6.12 5.96 -8.73
C LEU A 22 5.43 5.50 -7.44
N LEU A 23 4.21 6.00 -7.26
CA LEU A 23 3.31 5.67 -6.16
C LEU A 23 1.93 5.41 -6.77
N TYR A 24 1.36 4.24 -6.51
CA TYR A 24 -0.04 3.96 -6.85
C TYR A 24 -0.92 4.33 -5.66
N HIS A 25 -1.56 5.49 -5.72
CA HIS A 25 -2.27 6.08 -4.60
C HIS A 25 -3.74 5.62 -4.55
N PHE A 26 -4.01 4.47 -3.95
CA PHE A 26 -5.38 3.97 -3.78
C PHE A 26 -5.99 4.49 -2.49
N ASN A 27 -7.07 5.25 -2.60
CA ASN A 27 -7.79 5.83 -1.48
C ASN A 27 -9.12 5.11 -1.27
N LEU A 28 -9.30 4.54 -0.08
CA LEU A 28 -10.47 3.77 0.32
C LEU A 28 -11.20 4.50 1.44
N GLY A 29 -12.51 4.70 1.28
CA GLY A 29 -13.36 5.35 2.28
C GLY A 29 -14.59 4.51 2.62
N TYR A 30 -15.57 5.15 3.23
CA TYR A 30 -16.87 4.56 3.50
C TYR A 30 -17.55 4.06 2.19
N PRO A 31 -18.30 2.93 2.20
CA PRO A 31 -18.64 2.08 3.34
C PRO A 31 -17.59 1.02 3.67
N LEU A 32 -16.59 0.80 2.81
CA LEU A 32 -15.62 -0.27 3.04
C LEU A 32 -14.76 0.01 4.27
N LEU A 33 -14.32 1.26 4.44
CA LEU A 33 -13.61 1.72 5.62
C LEU A 33 -14.61 2.21 6.68
N ASP A 34 -14.54 1.62 7.87
CA ASP A 34 -15.16 2.05 9.12
C ASP A 34 -14.37 1.43 10.30
N ALA A 35 -14.89 1.54 11.53
CA ALA A 35 -14.23 0.98 12.73
C ALA A 35 -14.25 -0.56 12.81
N ASP A 36 -15.03 -1.24 11.95
CA ASP A 36 -15.06 -2.71 11.86
C ASP A 36 -14.12 -3.22 10.74
N ALA A 37 -13.47 -2.32 10.00
CA ALA A 37 -12.53 -2.66 8.96
C ALA A 37 -11.14 -2.98 9.55
N GLU A 38 -10.39 -3.83 8.85
CA GLU A 38 -9.00 -4.16 9.19
C GLU A 38 -8.12 -4.17 7.94
N LEU A 39 -6.91 -3.65 8.09
CA LEU A 39 -5.86 -3.70 7.07
C LEU A 39 -4.99 -4.95 7.31
N LEU A 40 -4.98 -5.85 6.33
CA LEU A 40 -4.19 -7.06 6.35
C LEU A 40 -2.92 -6.89 5.52
N LEU A 41 -1.78 -7.09 6.18
CA LEU A 41 -0.45 -6.97 5.59
C LEU A 41 0.46 -8.11 6.09
N PRO A 42 1.27 -8.73 5.23
CA PRO A 42 2.29 -9.69 5.65
C PRO A 42 3.56 -8.93 6.07
N VAL A 43 3.50 -8.21 7.18
CA VAL A 43 4.54 -7.25 7.61
C VAL A 43 5.82 -7.96 8.09
N LYS A 44 6.98 -7.52 7.58
CA LYS A 44 8.30 -7.79 8.17
C LYS A 44 8.71 -6.69 9.13
N ALA A 45 8.51 -5.43 8.74
CA ALA A 45 8.80 -4.27 9.55
C ALA A 45 7.85 -3.13 9.20
N THR A 46 7.49 -2.33 10.20
CA THR A 46 6.75 -1.08 10.05
C THR A 46 7.55 0.05 10.68
N ARG A 47 7.56 1.21 10.02
CA ARG A 47 8.10 2.46 10.59
C ARG A 47 7.07 3.57 10.45
N ALA A 48 6.94 4.42 11.47
CA ALA A 48 6.18 5.65 11.36
C ALA A 48 6.95 6.64 10.47
N ARG A 49 6.24 7.53 9.76
CA ARG A 49 6.86 8.59 8.97
C ARG A 49 7.49 9.66 9.87
N ASP A 50 6.80 10.03 10.93
CA ASP A 50 7.11 11.18 11.77
C ASP A 50 6.57 11.01 13.20
N ALA A 51 6.85 11.97 14.07
CA ALA A 51 6.41 11.98 15.47
C ALA A 51 4.89 12.06 15.65
N VAL A 52 4.13 12.46 14.63
CA VAL A 52 2.65 12.45 14.66
C VAL A 52 2.14 11.02 14.46
N ALA A 53 2.80 10.24 13.61
CA ALA A 53 2.47 8.85 13.36
C ALA A 53 2.99 7.87 14.45
N GLU A 54 4.12 8.17 15.11
CA GLU A 54 4.74 7.29 16.13
C GLU A 54 3.74 6.71 17.16
N PRO A 55 2.84 7.51 17.79
CA PRO A 55 1.90 6.96 18.76
C PRO A 55 0.91 5.94 18.19
N GLY A 56 0.66 5.98 16.88
CA GLY A 56 -0.31 5.11 16.20
C GLY A 56 0.27 3.82 15.63
N ILE A 57 1.59 3.59 15.73
CA ILE A 57 2.25 2.48 15.03
C ILE A 57 1.74 1.09 15.48
N ALA A 58 1.38 0.94 16.76
CA ALA A 58 0.89 -0.33 17.30
C ALA A 58 -0.49 -0.72 16.73
N ASP A 59 -1.29 0.27 16.35
CA ASP A 59 -2.68 0.12 15.88
C ASP A 59 -2.85 0.65 14.45
N CYS A 60 -1.76 0.72 13.66
CA CYS A 60 -1.80 1.27 12.30
C CYS A 60 -2.88 0.58 11.46
N CYS A 61 -2.89 -0.75 11.45
CA CYS A 61 -3.83 -1.58 10.70
C CYS A 61 -5.29 -1.64 11.22
N GLN A 62 -5.64 -0.91 12.28
CA GLN A 62 -6.99 -0.90 12.88
C GLN A 62 -7.58 0.51 12.77
N PHE A 63 -8.90 0.63 12.64
CA PHE A 63 -9.53 1.94 12.40
C PHE A 63 -10.51 2.33 13.49
N GLN A 64 -10.60 3.63 13.75
CA GLN A 64 -11.50 4.23 14.72
C GLN A 64 -12.55 5.08 14.00
N PRO A 65 -13.72 5.38 14.60
CA PRO A 65 -14.69 6.29 14.01
C PRO A 65 -14.09 7.66 13.64
N PRO A 66 -14.73 8.43 12.74
CA PRO A 66 -14.31 9.80 12.43
C PRO A 66 -14.01 10.61 13.69
N THR A 67 -12.80 11.14 13.75
CA THR A 67 -12.19 11.73 14.95
C THR A 67 -11.97 13.23 14.73
N PRO A 68 -12.57 14.11 15.53
CA PRO A 68 -12.33 15.55 15.44
C PRO A 68 -10.85 15.90 15.62
N GLY A 69 -10.32 16.73 14.72
CA GLY A 69 -8.93 17.19 14.81
C GLY A 69 -7.87 16.11 14.57
N TYR A 70 -8.25 14.97 13.98
CA TYR A 70 -7.30 13.93 13.62
C TYR A 70 -6.23 14.47 12.65
N SER A 71 -4.96 14.25 12.99
CA SER A 71 -3.84 14.53 12.08
C SER A 71 -3.49 13.25 11.34
N GLU A 72 -3.24 13.34 10.03
CA GLU A 72 -2.85 12.17 9.24
C GLU A 72 -1.66 11.44 9.87
N GLN A 73 -1.70 10.12 9.78
CA GLN A 73 -0.59 9.26 10.16
C GLN A 73 -0.15 8.47 8.95
N VAL A 74 1.15 8.46 8.67
CA VAL A 74 1.72 7.66 7.58
C VAL A 74 2.65 6.61 8.17
N PHE A 75 2.47 5.38 7.72
CA PHE A 75 3.32 4.25 8.06
C PHE A 75 3.94 3.68 6.79
N PHE A 76 5.19 3.24 6.88
CA PHE A 76 5.86 2.53 5.80
C PHE A 76 6.09 1.08 6.20
N HIS A 77 5.67 0.16 5.35
CA HIS A 77 5.77 -1.27 5.60
C HIS A 77 6.72 -1.94 4.63
N ASP A 78 7.64 -2.73 5.17
CA ASP A 78 8.35 -3.76 4.43
C ASP A 78 7.52 -5.05 4.50
N LEU A 79 7.01 -5.51 3.35
CA LEU A 79 6.14 -6.69 3.28
C LEU A 79 6.92 -7.96 2.88
N SER A 80 6.49 -9.11 3.37
CA SER A 80 6.93 -10.40 2.86
C SER A 80 6.36 -10.71 1.47
N THR A 81 6.99 -11.67 0.79
CA THR A 81 6.60 -12.10 -0.55
C THR A 81 6.44 -13.61 -0.61
N ASP A 82 5.70 -14.08 -1.60
CA ASP A 82 5.73 -15.47 -2.01
C ASP A 82 7.06 -15.82 -2.72
N THR A 83 7.17 -17.07 -3.18
CA THR A 83 8.32 -17.59 -3.91
C THR A 83 8.54 -16.93 -5.28
N GLN A 84 7.55 -16.18 -5.79
CA GLN A 84 7.63 -15.43 -7.04
C GLN A 84 7.93 -13.94 -6.82
N GLY A 85 8.15 -13.51 -5.56
CA GLY A 85 8.42 -12.11 -5.22
C GLY A 85 7.18 -11.22 -5.25
N ARG A 86 5.97 -11.80 -5.23
CA ARG A 86 4.71 -11.05 -5.14
C ARG A 86 4.26 -10.91 -3.69
N THR A 87 3.59 -9.80 -3.40
CA THR A 87 3.00 -9.51 -2.09
C THR A 87 1.52 -9.11 -2.21
N CYS A 88 0.87 -8.93 -1.06
CA CYS A 88 -0.53 -8.56 -0.95
C CYS A 88 -0.72 -7.51 0.16
N ALA A 89 -1.58 -6.53 -0.09
CA ALA A 89 -2.17 -5.69 0.94
C ALA A 89 -3.69 -5.72 0.77
N ALA A 90 -4.47 -5.81 1.85
CA ALA A 90 -5.93 -5.86 1.74
C ALA A 90 -6.64 -5.07 2.83
N LEU A 91 -7.70 -4.36 2.46
CA LEU A 91 -8.68 -3.80 3.41
C LEU A 91 -9.90 -4.69 3.38
N ILE A 92 -10.33 -5.15 4.56
CA ILE A 92 -11.55 -5.96 4.67
C ILE A 92 -12.47 -5.43 5.74
N ASN A 93 -13.77 -5.61 5.53
CA ASN A 93 -14.83 -5.25 6.46
C ASN A 93 -15.72 -6.47 6.67
N SER A 94 -15.50 -7.18 7.77
CA SER A 94 -16.21 -8.42 8.09
C SER A 94 -17.70 -8.20 8.30
N ARG A 95 -18.10 -7.04 8.84
CA ARG A 95 -19.50 -6.69 9.05
C ARG A 95 -20.25 -6.57 7.73
N LEU A 96 -19.61 -6.03 6.70
CA LEU A 96 -20.16 -5.95 5.34
C LEU A 96 -19.96 -7.25 4.54
N GLY A 97 -19.06 -8.12 4.96
CA GLY A 97 -18.63 -9.27 4.17
C GLY A 97 -17.92 -8.86 2.89
N LEU A 98 -17.23 -7.71 2.88
CA LEU A 98 -16.56 -7.15 1.71
C LEU A 98 -15.06 -6.95 1.95
N GLY A 99 -14.28 -7.07 0.89
CA GLY A 99 -12.85 -6.79 0.92
C GLY A 99 -12.28 -6.38 -0.43
N VAL A 100 -11.16 -5.68 -0.39
CA VAL A 100 -10.34 -5.39 -1.58
C VAL A 100 -8.90 -5.74 -1.29
N SER A 101 -8.23 -6.39 -2.24
CA SER A 101 -6.81 -6.73 -2.15
C SER A 101 -6.02 -6.22 -3.34
N PHE A 102 -4.79 -5.78 -3.07
CA PHE A 102 -3.83 -5.27 -4.03
C PHE A 102 -2.65 -6.24 -4.09
N HIS A 103 -2.44 -6.87 -5.23
CA HIS A 103 -1.31 -7.77 -5.47
C HIS A 103 -0.32 -7.16 -6.44
N TYR A 104 0.96 -7.15 -6.06
CA TYR A 104 2.00 -6.53 -6.87
C TYR A 104 3.36 -7.20 -6.62
N SER A 105 4.34 -6.91 -7.47
CA SER A 105 5.72 -7.41 -7.33
C SER A 105 6.56 -6.44 -6.51
N LYS A 106 7.22 -6.93 -5.46
CA LYS A 106 8.16 -6.12 -4.66
C LYS A 106 9.46 -5.82 -5.39
N ALA A 107 9.75 -6.51 -6.50
CA ALA A 107 10.90 -6.18 -7.32
C ALA A 107 10.74 -4.81 -8.02
N LEU A 108 9.49 -4.38 -8.25
CA LEU A 108 9.17 -3.11 -8.91
C LEU A 108 8.63 -2.07 -7.94
N LEU A 109 7.89 -2.51 -6.92
CA LEU A 109 7.30 -1.66 -5.87
C LEU A 109 7.72 -2.22 -4.50
N PRO A 110 8.99 -2.03 -4.09
CA PRO A 110 9.53 -2.59 -2.85
C PRO A 110 8.83 -2.12 -1.57
N ASN A 111 8.12 -0.99 -1.59
CA ASN A 111 7.58 -0.36 -0.39
C ASN A 111 6.05 -0.26 -0.46
N LEU A 112 5.40 -0.28 0.72
CA LEU A 112 4.02 0.14 0.89
C LEU A 112 3.99 1.34 1.84
N ALA A 113 3.37 2.45 1.41
CA ALA A 113 2.94 3.49 2.32
C ALA A 113 1.46 3.27 2.69
N GLU A 114 1.15 3.36 3.98
CA GLU A 114 -0.20 3.42 4.53
C GLU A 114 -0.46 4.87 4.94
N TRP A 115 -1.42 5.53 4.30
CA TRP A 115 -1.87 6.87 4.68
C TRP A 115 -3.19 6.78 5.43
N LYS A 116 -3.14 6.93 6.75
CA LYS A 116 -4.31 6.81 7.62
C LYS A 116 -4.82 8.19 7.99
N MET A 117 -6.00 8.55 7.50
CA MET A 117 -6.68 9.80 7.84
C MET A 117 -8.10 9.52 8.36
N MET A 118 -8.27 9.55 9.67
CA MET A 118 -9.54 9.21 10.35
C MET A 118 -10.31 10.46 10.78
N GLY A 119 -10.20 11.56 10.03
CA GLY A 119 -10.82 12.84 10.37
C GLY A 119 -12.32 12.89 10.07
N GLU A 120 -13.02 13.81 10.73
CA GLU A 120 -14.38 14.18 10.33
C GLU A 120 -14.35 14.91 8.98
N GLY A 121 -15.16 14.49 8.02
CA GLY A 121 -15.14 15.03 6.64
C GLY A 121 -14.02 14.46 5.76
N ASP A 122 -12.93 14.00 6.38
CA ASP A 122 -11.75 13.43 5.73
C ASP A 122 -11.45 12.04 6.32
N TYR A 123 -12.28 11.04 5.99
CA TYR A 123 -12.20 9.67 6.51
C TYR A 123 -11.79 8.69 5.41
N VAL A 124 -10.48 8.41 5.32
CA VAL A 124 -9.86 7.70 4.20
C VAL A 124 -8.59 6.95 4.60
N LEU A 125 -8.38 5.81 3.95
CA LEU A 125 -7.17 5.00 4.02
C LEU A 125 -6.50 4.97 2.64
N GLY A 126 -5.25 5.40 2.58
CA GLY A 126 -4.35 5.18 1.46
C GLY A 126 -3.62 3.84 1.58
N ILE A 127 -3.76 2.97 0.58
CA ILE A 127 -2.90 1.78 0.40
C ILE A 127 -2.03 2.04 -0.83
N GLU A 128 -0.75 2.30 -0.60
CA GLU A 128 0.07 2.97 -1.61
C GLU A 128 1.37 2.20 -1.95
N PRO A 129 1.29 1.19 -2.84
CA PRO A 129 2.48 0.53 -3.37
C PRO A 129 3.39 1.52 -4.12
N CYS A 130 4.67 1.54 -3.78
CA CYS A 130 5.64 2.49 -4.32
C CYS A 130 7.05 1.93 -4.51
N ASN A 131 7.80 2.53 -5.44
CA ASN A 131 9.21 2.25 -5.62
C ASN A 131 10.13 3.06 -4.71
N ASN A 132 9.64 4.20 -4.22
CA ASN A 132 10.35 5.09 -3.31
C ASN A 132 9.42 5.53 -2.19
N PHE A 133 9.98 5.72 -0.99
CA PHE A 133 9.22 6.30 0.11
C PHE A 133 8.72 7.70 -0.23
N VAL A 134 7.54 8.04 0.29
CA VAL A 134 6.90 9.37 0.17
C VAL A 134 7.58 10.36 1.11
N ASN A 135 8.88 10.54 0.93
CA ASN A 135 9.73 11.48 1.66
C ASN A 135 10.25 12.57 0.69
N ASP A 136 11.05 13.50 1.20
CA ASP A 136 11.70 14.53 0.38
C ASP A 136 12.59 13.92 -0.73
N ARG A 137 12.24 14.20 -1.99
CA ARG A 137 12.99 13.79 -3.19
C ARG A 137 14.45 14.24 -3.16
N ALA A 138 14.75 15.41 -2.59
CA ALA A 138 16.12 15.89 -2.47
C ALA A 138 16.94 14.99 -1.52
N ALA A 139 16.34 14.59 -0.39
CA ALA A 139 16.96 13.65 0.54
C ALA A 139 17.16 12.27 -0.10
N ALA A 140 16.14 11.74 -0.77
CA ALA A 140 16.23 10.46 -1.50
C ALA A 140 17.33 10.48 -2.58
N ARG A 141 17.51 11.62 -3.27
CA ARG A 141 18.62 11.81 -4.22
C ARG A 141 19.98 11.78 -3.53
N GLN A 142 20.13 12.48 -2.41
CA GLN A 142 21.39 12.52 -1.67
C GLN A 142 21.76 11.16 -1.08
N ALA A 143 20.76 10.38 -0.67
CA ALA A 143 20.94 9.02 -0.16
C ALA A 143 21.19 7.97 -1.27
N GLY A 144 21.05 8.34 -2.55
CA GLY A 144 21.20 7.40 -3.66
C GLY A 144 20.06 6.39 -3.77
N GLU A 145 18.90 6.69 -3.18
CA GLU A 145 17.75 5.79 -3.09
C GLU A 145 16.80 5.93 -4.30
N LEU A 146 17.01 6.93 -5.16
CA LEU A 146 16.18 7.13 -6.35
C LEU A 146 16.33 5.96 -7.30
N ASP A 147 15.19 5.37 -7.66
CA ASP A 147 15.12 4.41 -8.74
C ASP A 147 15.41 5.12 -10.08
N ILE A 148 16.30 4.56 -10.90
CA ILE A 148 16.80 5.18 -12.13
C ILE A 148 16.36 4.34 -13.34
N LEU A 149 15.91 5.02 -14.40
CA LEU A 149 15.77 4.44 -15.74
C LEU A 149 16.89 4.92 -16.64
N ALA A 150 17.63 3.99 -17.22
CA ALA A 150 18.60 4.31 -18.27
C ALA A 150 17.92 4.89 -19.52
N ALA A 151 18.70 5.55 -20.38
CA ALA A 151 18.20 6.05 -21.66
C ALA A 151 17.60 4.93 -22.51
N GLY A 152 16.37 5.09 -22.98
CA GLY A 152 15.62 4.08 -23.73
C GLY A 152 15.13 2.89 -22.89
N GLU A 153 15.39 2.86 -21.58
CA GLU A 153 14.87 1.81 -20.71
C GLU A 153 13.35 1.90 -20.59
N VAL A 154 12.71 0.73 -20.59
CA VAL A 154 11.28 0.58 -20.43
C VAL A 154 11.03 -0.28 -19.20
N ARG A 155 10.25 0.23 -18.25
CA ARG A 155 9.78 -0.51 -17.09
C ARG A 155 8.28 -0.74 -17.17
N ARG A 156 7.84 -1.92 -16.78
CA ARG A 156 6.43 -2.32 -16.79
C ARG A 156 5.98 -2.61 -15.38
N TYR A 157 4.83 -2.09 -15.00
CA TYR A 157 4.23 -2.27 -13.68
C TYR A 157 2.89 -2.96 -13.84
N THR A 158 2.62 -3.92 -12.96
CA THR A 158 1.36 -4.65 -12.94
C THR A 158 0.85 -4.72 -11.51
N LEU A 159 -0.40 -4.30 -11.32
CA LEU A 159 -1.11 -4.40 -10.06
C LEU A 159 -2.44 -5.10 -10.32
N ASP A 160 -2.69 -6.18 -9.59
CA ASP A 160 -3.96 -6.90 -9.64
C ASP A 160 -4.81 -6.48 -8.45
N ILE A 161 -5.99 -5.92 -8.73
CA ILE A 161 -6.98 -5.52 -7.73
C ILE A 161 -8.09 -6.56 -7.75
N ALA A 162 -8.38 -7.16 -6.60
CA ALA A 162 -9.42 -8.16 -6.45
C ALA A 162 -10.44 -7.72 -5.39
N PHE A 163 -11.72 -7.90 -5.70
CA PHE A 163 -12.86 -7.69 -4.81
C PHE A 163 -13.33 -9.01 -4.25
N HIS A 164 -13.50 -9.05 -2.94
CA HIS A 164 -13.86 -10.24 -2.19
C HIS A 164 -15.23 -10.06 -1.54
N GLU A 165 -16.07 -11.07 -1.63
CA GLU A 165 -17.43 -11.05 -1.10
C GLU A 165 -17.75 -12.33 -0.31
N GLY A 166 -18.31 -12.13 0.88
CA GLY A 166 -18.69 -13.19 1.79
C GLY A 166 -17.55 -13.73 2.66
N GLU A 167 -17.94 -14.29 3.80
CA GLU A 167 -17.01 -14.76 4.83
C GLU A 167 -15.99 -15.78 4.31
N SER A 168 -16.40 -16.65 3.39
CA SER A 168 -15.50 -17.65 2.81
C SER A 168 -14.32 -17.02 2.04
N GLU A 169 -14.57 -15.99 1.22
CA GLU A 169 -13.49 -15.33 0.47
C GLU A 169 -12.59 -14.53 1.41
N LEU A 170 -13.17 -13.86 2.43
CA LEU A 170 -12.41 -13.10 3.42
C LEU A 170 -11.53 -14.00 4.31
N GLN A 171 -11.99 -15.20 4.69
CA GLN A 171 -11.17 -16.16 5.43
C GLN A 171 -10.02 -16.69 4.57
N GLN A 172 -10.28 -17.02 3.31
CA GLN A 172 -9.24 -17.45 2.38
C GLN A 172 -8.17 -16.36 2.19
N LEU A 173 -8.59 -15.10 2.08
CA LEU A 173 -7.68 -13.97 1.95
C LEU A 173 -6.79 -13.81 3.20
N ARG A 174 -7.36 -13.89 4.41
CA ARG A 174 -6.59 -13.90 5.67
C ARG A 174 -5.56 -15.01 5.72
N GLN A 175 -5.94 -16.23 5.35
CA GLN A 175 -5.01 -17.37 5.33
C GLN A 175 -3.88 -17.16 4.33
N THR A 176 -4.21 -16.69 3.13
CA THR A 176 -3.24 -16.42 2.06
C THR A 176 -2.22 -15.37 2.50
N ILE A 177 -2.68 -14.25 3.07
CA ILE A 177 -1.80 -13.20 3.59
C ILE A 177 -0.97 -13.71 4.78
N GLY A 178 -1.59 -14.46 5.70
CA GLY A 178 -0.90 -15.05 6.84
C GLY A 178 0.25 -16.00 6.45
N GLN A 179 0.11 -16.73 5.34
CA GLN A 179 1.17 -17.59 4.81
C GLN A 179 2.35 -16.82 4.21
N LEU A 180 2.13 -15.58 3.74
CA LEU A 180 3.23 -14.72 3.28
C LEU A 180 4.05 -14.19 4.46
N GLY A 181 3.43 -13.95 5.62
CA GLY A 181 4.08 -13.41 6.81
C GLY A 181 4.88 -14.43 7.64
N GLY A 182 4.79 -15.72 7.30
CA GLY A 182 5.47 -16.82 7.99
C GLY A 182 6.89 -17.13 7.52
#